data_AF-A0A9Q0Z5B0-F1
#
_entry.id   AF-A0A9Q0Z5B0-F1
#
_cell.length_a   1.000
_cell.length_b   1.000
_cell.length_c   1.000
_cell.angle_alpha   90.00
_cell.angle_beta   90.00
_cell.angle_gamma   90.00
#
_symmetry.space_group_name_H-M   'P 1'
#
loop_
_entity.id
_entity.type
_entity.pdbx_description
1 polymer ?
#
loop_
_entity_poly.entity_id
_entity_poly.type
_entity_poly.pdbx_seq_one_letter_code
_entity_poly.pdbx_strand_id
1 'polypeptide(L)'
;MLWRHPENVEVERVKVVHYCAAGSKPWRYTGKEANMDREDIKKLVARWWEIYNNESLDFNGENSVPEEETLSTSSILSSTPEPAISYIPAPSAA
;
A
#
# COMPACT_ATOMS: atom_id res chain seq x y z
N MET A 1 -14.33 -8.88 -7.79
CA MET A 1 -14.06 -8.38 -9.16
C MET A 1 -13.22 -9.39 -9.93
N LEU A 2 -11.88 -9.41 -9.85
CA LEU A 2 -11.04 -10.34 -10.65
C LEU A 2 -11.30 -11.84 -10.42
N TRP A 3 -11.70 -12.23 -9.19
CA TRP A 3 -11.95 -13.63 -8.85
C TRP A 3 -13.27 -14.19 -9.38
N ARG A 4 -14.28 -13.33 -9.55
CA ARG A 4 -15.62 -13.75 -9.96
C ARG A 4 -15.92 -13.39 -11.41
N HIS A 5 -15.27 -12.35 -11.92
CA HIS A 5 -15.49 -11.79 -13.25
C HIS A 5 -14.15 -11.37 -13.90
N PRO A 6 -13.25 -12.33 -14.18
CA PRO A 6 -11.98 -12.03 -14.85
C PRO A 6 -12.17 -11.37 -16.23
N GLU A 7 -13.24 -11.71 -16.94
CA GLU A 7 -13.61 -11.15 -18.25
C GLU A 7 -13.87 -9.64 -18.22
N ASN A 8 -14.23 -9.11 -17.05
CA ASN A 8 -14.52 -7.69 -16.86
C ASN A 8 -13.29 -6.88 -16.40
N VAL A 9 -12.11 -7.50 -16.34
CA VAL A 9 -10.88 -6.86 -15.88
C VAL A 9 -9.79 -7.01 -16.92
N GLU A 10 -9.45 -5.89 -17.55
CA GLU A 10 -8.30 -5.81 -18.44
C GLU A 10 -7.03 -5.51 -17.63
N VAL A 11 -6.31 -6.57 -17.26
CA VAL A 11 -5.15 -6.57 -16.34
C VAL A 11 -4.08 -5.56 -16.72
N GLU A 12 -3.92 -5.25 -18.00
CA GLU A 12 -2.88 -4.34 -18.47
C GLU A 12 -3.23 -2.86 -18.24
N ARG A 13 -4.51 -2.54 -18.06
CA ARG A 13 -5.03 -1.17 -17.89
C ARG A 13 -5.38 -0.82 -16.46
N VAL A 14 -5.37 -1.78 -15.53
CA VAL A 14 -5.67 -1.49 -14.12
C VAL A 14 -4.57 -0.63 -13.51
N LYS A 15 -4.98 0.33 -12.68
CA LYS A 15 -4.05 1.25 -11.99
C LYS A 15 -3.72 0.82 -10.56
N VAL A 16 -4.64 0.13 -9.91
CA VAL A 16 -4.54 -0.27 -8.50
C VAL A 16 -4.95 -1.73 -8.36
N VAL A 17 -4.18 -2.46 -7.57
CA VAL A 17 -4.41 -3.88 -7.27
C VAL A 17 -4.46 -4.07 -5.76
N HIS A 18 -5.50 -4.73 -5.28
CA HIS A 18 -5.66 -5.06 -3.87
C HIS A 18 -5.45 -6.57 -3.63
N TYR A 19 -4.32 -6.92 -3.02
CA TYR A 19 -3.92 -8.31 -2.70
C TYR A 19 -4.53 -8.80 -1.38
N CYS A 20 -5.81 -9.19 -1.43
CA CYS A 20 -6.58 -9.59 -0.24
C CYS A 20 -6.54 -11.10 0.05
N ALA A 21 -6.39 -11.95 -0.97
CA ALA A 21 -6.46 -13.40 -0.80
C ALA A 21 -5.19 -13.98 -0.14
N ALA A 22 -5.32 -15.12 0.54
CA ALA A 22 -4.17 -15.88 1.02
C ALA A 22 -3.24 -16.26 -0.15
N GLY A 23 -1.93 -16.14 0.03
CA GLY A 23 -0.94 -16.37 -1.03
C GLY A 23 -0.81 -15.23 -2.07
N SER A 24 -1.79 -14.31 -2.15
CA SER A 24 -1.77 -13.26 -3.18
C SER A 24 -0.79 -12.12 -2.94
N LYS A 25 -0.23 -12.00 -1.71
CA LYS A 25 0.75 -10.96 -1.39
C LYS A 25 2.04 -11.22 -2.20
N PRO A 26 2.47 -10.32 -3.09
CA PRO A 26 3.60 -10.59 -4.01
C PRO A 26 4.91 -10.96 -3.31
N TRP A 27 5.20 -10.33 -2.17
CA TRP A 27 6.39 -10.60 -1.36
C TRP A 27 6.36 -11.94 -0.60
N ARG A 28 5.24 -12.68 -0.64
CA ARG A 28 5.09 -14.04 -0.09
C ARG A 28 4.51 -15.01 -1.11
N TYR A 29 4.59 -14.68 -2.39
CA TYR A 29 3.98 -15.48 -3.45
C TYR A 29 4.69 -16.83 -3.59
N THR A 30 3.95 -17.92 -3.35
CA THR A 30 4.49 -19.28 -3.50
C THR A 30 3.92 -20.03 -4.71
N GLY A 31 2.82 -19.53 -5.29
CA GLY A 31 2.11 -20.17 -6.39
C GLY A 31 1.28 -21.39 -6.00
N LYS A 32 1.21 -21.76 -4.72
CA LYS A 32 0.55 -23.00 -4.26
C LYS A 32 -0.90 -22.77 -3.83
N GLU A 33 -1.25 -21.55 -3.44
CA GLU A 33 -2.59 -21.21 -2.96
C GLU A 33 -3.62 -21.17 -4.09
N ALA A 34 -4.90 -21.23 -3.73
CA ALA A 34 -5.99 -21.28 -4.70
C ALA A 34 -5.95 -20.09 -5.67
N ASN A 35 -6.06 -20.38 -6.98
CA ASN A 35 -6.06 -19.42 -8.08
C ASN A 35 -4.72 -18.72 -8.33
N MET A 36 -3.63 -19.07 -7.62
CA MET A 36 -2.31 -18.50 -7.86
C MET A 36 -1.67 -19.03 -9.14
N ASP A 37 -2.14 -20.16 -9.65
CA ASP A 37 -1.68 -20.76 -10.91
C ASP A 37 -2.12 -19.97 -12.15
N ARG A 38 -3.06 -19.02 -12.03
CA ARG A 38 -3.56 -18.22 -13.14
C ARG A 38 -2.51 -17.24 -13.69
N GLU A 39 -2.51 -17.08 -15.01
CA GLU A 39 -1.55 -16.22 -15.72
C GLU A 39 -1.72 -14.73 -15.42
N ASP A 40 -2.95 -14.25 -15.23
CA ASP A 40 -3.18 -12.86 -14.84
C ASP A 40 -2.60 -12.53 -13.46
N ILE A 41 -2.69 -13.47 -12.51
CA ILE A 41 -2.09 -13.33 -11.18
C ILE A 41 -0.57 -13.31 -11.27
N LYS A 42 0.04 -14.23 -12.03
CA LYS A 42 1.49 -14.24 -12.27
C LYS A 42 1.97 -12.92 -12.88
N LYS A 43 1.24 -12.36 -13.85
CA LYS A 43 1.53 -11.04 -14.43
C LYS A 43 1.49 -9.92 -13.38
N LEU A 44 0.49 -9.91 -12.51
CA LEU A 44 0.37 -8.89 -11.45
C LEU A 44 1.53 -8.99 -10.43
N VAL A 45 1.90 -10.22 -10.04
CA VAL A 45 3.03 -10.47 -9.15
C VAL A 45 4.35 -10.05 -9.80
N ALA A 46 4.56 -10.38 -11.09
CA ALA A 46 5.75 -9.96 -11.83
C ALA A 46 5.87 -8.42 -11.90
N ARG A 47 4.79 -7.73 -12.26
CA ARG A 47 4.76 -6.25 -12.26
C ARG A 47 5.08 -5.65 -10.89
N TRP A 48 4.61 -6.27 -9.81
CA TRP A 48 4.95 -5.81 -8.46
C TRP A 48 6.46 -5.88 -8.19
N TRP A 49 7.10 -6.99 -8.57
CA TRP A 49 8.55 -7.17 -8.42
C TRP A 49 9.36 -6.25 -9.34
N GLU A 50 8.89 -6.00 -10.57
CA GLU A 50 9.49 -5.01 -11.47
C GLU A 50 9.50 -3.61 -10.84
N ILE A 51 8.40 -3.21 -10.20
CA ILE A 51 8.31 -1.92 -9.49
C ILE A 51 9.20 -1.92 -8.25
N TYR A 52 9.16 -2.99 -7.44
CA TYR A 52 9.93 -3.08 -6.21
C TYR A 52 11.44 -3.07 -6.44
N ASN A 53 11.92 -3.72 -7.50
CA ASN A 53 13.34 -3.77 -7.85
C ASN A 53 13.79 -2.57 -8.70
N ASN A 54 12.90 -1.61 -8.97
CA ASN A 54 13.27 -0.43 -9.73
C ASN A 54 13.98 0.58 -8.83
N GLU A 55 15.31 0.60 -8.88
CA GLU A 55 16.17 1.52 -8.14
C GLU A 55 15.83 3.00 -8.40
N SER A 56 15.22 3.34 -9.54
CA SER A 56 14.82 4.74 -9.81
C SER A 56 13.69 5.23 -8.89
N LEU A 57 12.99 4.31 -8.22
CA LEU A 57 11.95 4.61 -7.24
C LEU A 57 12.50 4.66 -5.81
N ASP A 58 13.78 4.35 -5.62
CA ASP A 58 14.42 4.45 -4.32
C ASP A 58 14.44 5.90 -3.85
N PHE A 59 14.22 6.07 -2.56
CA PHE A 59 14.24 7.39 -1.95
C PHE A 59 15.68 7.94 -1.96
N ASN A 60 15.93 8.97 -2.78
CA ASN A 60 17.20 9.69 -2.74
C ASN A 60 17.12 10.91 -1.80
N GLY A 61 17.77 10.80 -0.65
CA GLY A 61 17.83 11.87 0.35
C GLY A 61 18.52 13.14 -0.14
N GLU A 62 19.29 13.11 -1.24
CA GLU A 62 19.98 14.31 -1.76
C GLU A 62 19.04 15.34 -2.40
N ASN A 63 17.83 14.93 -2.79
CA ASN A 63 16.77 15.81 -3.28
C ASN A 63 15.80 16.26 -2.17
N SER A 64 16.10 15.94 -0.89
CA SER A 64 15.33 16.51 0.21
C SER A 64 15.59 18.00 0.23
N VAL A 65 14.60 18.78 -0.20
CA VAL A 65 14.48 20.19 0.17
C VAL A 65 14.79 20.27 1.68
N PRO A 66 15.67 21.18 2.13
CA PRO A 66 16.01 21.30 3.54
C PRO A 66 14.72 21.29 4.37
N GLU A 67 14.68 20.47 5.43
CA GLU A 67 13.52 20.27 6.31
C GLU A 67 12.92 21.59 6.84
N GLU A 68 13.70 22.68 6.78
CA GLU A 68 13.32 24.06 7.05
C GLU A 68 12.13 24.56 6.20
N GLU A 69 11.95 24.10 4.95
CA GLU A 69 10.87 24.59 4.08
C GLU A 69 9.62 23.68 4.05
N THR A 70 9.75 22.39 4.36
CA THR A 70 8.59 21.48 4.44
C THR A 70 7.93 21.48 5.82
N LEU A 71 8.63 21.97 6.84
CA LEU A 71 8.04 22.36 8.12
C LEU A 71 7.46 23.79 8.09
N SER A 72 6.86 24.19 6.97
CA SER A 72 5.49 24.73 7.07
C SER A 72 4.53 23.63 7.53
N THR A 73 4.86 22.99 8.65
CA THR A 73 3.93 22.49 9.66
C THR A 73 3.06 23.67 10.05
N SER A 74 2.11 23.94 9.17
CA SER A 74 0.76 24.31 9.50
C SER A 74 0.69 25.25 10.70
N SER A 75 0.73 26.57 10.45
CA SER A 75 0.24 27.56 11.40
C SER A 75 -1.13 27.19 12.01
N ILE A 76 -1.85 26.24 11.39
CA ILE A 76 -3.10 25.65 11.87
C ILE A 76 -2.94 24.88 13.20
N LEU A 77 -1.82 24.17 13.44
CA LEU A 77 -1.61 23.44 14.70
C LEU A 77 -1.23 24.35 15.87
N SER A 78 -0.68 25.54 15.59
CA SER A 78 -0.34 26.50 16.65
C SER A 78 -1.56 27.24 17.21
N SER A 79 -2.71 27.21 16.53
CA SER A 79 -3.91 27.94 16.94
C SER A 79 -4.98 27.08 17.63
N THR A 80 -4.80 25.76 17.72
CA THR A 80 -5.75 24.88 18.40
C THR A 80 -5.37 24.75 19.88
N PRO A 81 -6.22 25.18 20.83
CA PRO A 81 -5.99 24.85 22.23
C PRO A 81 -5.99 23.33 22.41
N GLU A 82 -5.10 22.82 23.25
CA GLU A 82 -5.02 21.39 23.58
C GLU A 82 -6.42 20.88 23.96
N PRO A 83 -6.98 19.89 23.24
CA PRO A 83 -8.22 19.29 23.66
C PRO A 83 -7.95 18.60 25.00
N ALA A 84 -8.79 18.87 26.00
CA ALA A 84 -8.83 18.06 27.22
C ALA A 84 -9.31 16.65 26.84
N ILE A 85 -8.37 15.77 26.50
CA ILE A 85 -8.66 14.39 26.14
C ILE A 85 -9.08 13.68 27.43
N SER A 86 -10.37 13.43 27.59
CA SER A 86 -10.85 12.51 28.60
C SER A 86 -10.41 11.10 28.22
N TYR A 87 -9.36 10.61 28.88
CA TYR A 87 -8.88 9.25 28.69
C TYR A 87 -9.93 8.25 29.23
N ILE A 88 -10.59 7.54 28.33
CA ILE A 88 -11.49 6.42 28.67
C ILE A 88 -10.70 5.13 28.37
N PRO A 89 -10.36 4.32 29.39
CA PRO A 89 -9.67 3.05 29.16
C PRO A 89 -10.55 2.11 28.34
N ALA A 90 -9.96 1.40 27.38
CA ALA A 90 -10.65 0.32 26.69
C ALA A 90 -11.00 -0.81 27.68
N PRO A 91 -12.17 -1.47 27.54
CA PRO A 91 -12.50 -2.62 28.37
C PRO A 91 -11.52 -3.76 28.14
N SER A 92 -11.19 -4.50 29.21
CA SER A 92 -10.31 -5.66 29.15
C SER A 92 -10.92 -6.75 28.28
N ALA A 93 -10.14 -7.27 27.33
CA ALA A 93 -10.49 -8.50 26.62
C ALA A 93 -10.49 -9.66 27.62
N ALA A 94 -11.54 -10.47 27.61
CA ALA A 94 -11.68 -11.72 28.36
C ALA A 94 -11.43 -12.92 27.43
#